data_AF-A0A8T7IW70-F1
#
_entry.id   AF-A0A8T7IW70-F1
#
_cell.length_a   1.000
_cell.length_b   1.000
_cell.length_c   1.000
_cell.angle_alpha   90.00
_cell.angle_beta   90.00
_cell.angle_gamma   90.00
#
_symmetry.space_group_name_H-M   'P 1'
#
loop_
_entity.id
_entity.type
_entity.pdbx_description
1 polymer ?
#
loop_
_entity_poly.entity_id
_entity_poly.type
_entity_poly.pdbx_seq_one_letter_code
_entity_poly.pdbx_strand_id
1 'polypeptide(L)'
;MSLKTLISFTLFSSLICANAVADYYRYRDENGQMHVTFELTQAAIERGYDIINNQGIVVETVPPAAHEEDKPQNSSEQHAYDLRLLT
;
A
#
# COMPACT_ATOMS: atom_id res chain seq x y z
N MET A 1 -11.61 -24.60 -39.14
CA MET A 1 -10.96 -23.77 -38.09
C MET A 1 -9.54 -24.26 -37.91
N SER A 2 -8.54 -23.41 -38.13
CA SER A 2 -7.14 -23.84 -38.26
C SER A 2 -6.45 -23.91 -36.90
N LEU A 3 -5.76 -25.03 -36.63
CA LEU A 3 -4.98 -25.34 -35.41
C LEU A 3 -4.04 -24.20 -34.96
N LYS A 4 -3.62 -23.35 -35.91
CA LYS A 4 -2.78 -22.17 -35.74
C LYS A 4 -3.43 -21.07 -34.86
N THR A 5 -4.75 -20.87 -34.94
CA THR A 5 -5.44 -19.85 -34.14
C THR A 5 -5.68 -20.29 -32.70
N LEU A 6 -5.67 -21.60 -32.44
CA LEU A 6 -5.83 -22.14 -31.09
C LEU A 6 -4.54 -21.95 -30.26
N ILE A 7 -3.38 -22.14 -30.87
CA ILE A 7 -2.06 -21.99 -30.22
C ILE A 7 -1.75 -20.52 -29.92
N SER A 8 -2.22 -19.60 -30.78
CA SER A 8 -2.02 -18.15 -30.56
C SER A 8 -2.78 -17.60 -29.36
N PHE A 9 -3.87 -18.25 -28.92
CA PHE A 9 -4.70 -17.77 -27.82
C PHE A 9 -4.16 -18.18 -26.45
N THR A 10 -3.41 -19.28 -26.38
CA THR A 10 -2.90 -19.83 -25.10
C THR A 10 -1.67 -19.09 -24.58
N LEU A 11 -0.93 -18.38 -25.44
CA LEU A 11 0.35 -17.74 -25.07
C LEU A 11 0.20 -16.36 -24.41
N PHE A 12 -0.98 -15.74 -24.42
CA PHE A 12 -1.19 -14.39 -23.88
C PHE A 12 -1.67 -14.36 -22.42
N SER A 13 -1.89 -15.53 -21.80
CA SER A 13 -2.59 -15.62 -20.51
C SER A 13 -1.68 -15.60 -19.28
N SER A 14 -0.36 -15.43 -19.41
CA SER A 14 0.57 -15.56 -18.29
C SER A 14 1.45 -14.33 -18.13
N LEU A 15 0.88 -13.21 -17.71
CA LEU A 15 1.68 -12.14 -17.08
C LEU A 15 0.85 -11.14 -16.26
N ILE A 16 0.08 -11.63 -15.28
CA ILE A 16 -0.40 -10.77 -14.19
C ILE A 16 0.15 -11.37 -12.89
N CYS A 17 1.43 -11.11 -12.62
CA CYS A 17 1.96 -11.22 -11.27
C CYS A 17 1.48 -9.97 -10.53
N ALA A 18 0.35 -10.06 -9.84
CA ALA A 18 -0.01 -9.06 -8.85
C ALA A 18 1.08 -9.07 -7.78
N ASN A 19 1.92 -8.03 -7.77
CA ASN A 19 2.85 -7.82 -6.67
C ASN A 19 1.98 -7.48 -5.45
N ALA A 20 1.71 -8.48 -4.60
CA ALA A 20 1.17 -8.22 -3.28
C ALA A 20 2.23 -7.39 -2.55
N VAL A 21 1.99 -6.08 -2.43
CA VAL A 21 2.81 -5.20 -1.62
C VAL A 21 2.54 -5.64 -0.18
N ALA A 22 3.48 -6.39 0.39
CA ALA A 22 3.39 -6.85 1.76
C ALA A 22 3.66 -5.63 2.66
N ASP A 23 2.59 -4.97 3.08
CA ASP A 23 2.63 -3.86 3.99
C ASP A 23 2.68 -4.37 5.43
N TYR A 24 3.59 -3.81 6.22
CA TYR A 24 3.70 -4.05 7.66
C TYR A 24 3.28 -2.80 8.42
N TYR A 25 2.79 -2.97 9.63
CA TYR A 25 2.43 -1.88 10.53
C TYR A 25 3.48 -1.73 11.61
N ARG A 26 3.93 -0.50 11.84
CA ARG A 26 4.88 -0.16 12.89
C ARG A 26 4.26 0.85 13.83
N TYR A 27 4.29 0.58 15.13
CA TYR A 27 3.81 1.53 16.13
C TYR A 27 4.75 1.53 17.34
N ARG A 28 4.61 2.57 18.16
CA ARG A 28 5.32 2.68 19.44
C ARG A 28 4.37 2.31 20.56
N ASP A 29 4.80 1.41 21.43
CA ASP A 29 4.02 1.03 22.61
C ASP A 29 4.20 2.04 23.77
N GLU A 30 3.54 1.77 24.90
CA GLU A 30 3.58 2.62 26.10
C GLU A 30 4.98 2.73 26.73
N ASN A 31 5.81 1.72 26.56
CA ASN A 31 7.18 1.69 27.07
C ASN A 31 8.16 2.39 26.11
N GLY A 32 7.67 2.92 24.99
CA GLY A 32 8.49 3.52 23.96
C GLY A 32 9.19 2.50 23.05
N GLN A 33 8.83 1.21 23.12
CA GLN A 33 9.36 0.17 22.25
C GLN A 33 8.65 0.20 20.88
N MET A 34 9.43 0.03 19.82
CA MET A 34 8.89 -0.08 18.46
C MET A 34 8.46 -1.52 18.18
N HIS A 35 7.21 -1.70 17.77
CA HIS A 35 6.65 -2.98 17.35
C HIS A 35 6.39 -2.95 15.85
N VAL A 36 6.73 -4.05 15.16
CA VAL A 36 6.42 -4.26 13.74
C VAL A 36 5.57 -5.51 13.65
N THR A 37 4.40 -5.39 13.03
CA THR A 37 3.40 -6.46 12.93
C THR A 37 2.81 -6.51 11.53
N PHE A 38 2.42 -7.70 11.10
CA PHE A 38 1.69 -7.89 9.84
C PHE A 38 0.18 -7.65 10.01
N GLU A 39 -0.32 -7.75 11.25
CA GLU A 39 -1.71 -7.52 11.61
C GLU A 39 -1.86 -6.16 12.30
N LEU A 40 -2.86 -5.37 11.89
CA LEU A 40 -3.21 -4.13 12.54
C LEU A 40 -3.88 -4.40 13.89
N THR A 41 -3.22 -4.04 14.99
CA THR A 41 -3.72 -4.26 16.35
C THR A 41 -4.46 -3.03 16.89
N GLN A 42 -5.39 -3.24 17.83
CA GLN A 42 -6.12 -2.15 18.51
C GLN A 42 -5.16 -1.11 19.12
N ALA A 43 -4.08 -1.57 19.75
CA ALA A 43 -3.08 -0.71 20.39
C ALA A 43 -2.38 0.22 19.39
N ALA A 44 -2.19 -0.23 18.15
CA ALA A 44 -1.64 0.56 17.06
C ALA A 44 -2.64 1.64 16.60
N ILE A 45 -3.93 1.30 16.47
CA ILE A 45 -4.99 2.25 16.09
C ILE A 45 -5.12 3.37 17.13
N GLU A 46 -5.07 3.03 18.41
CA GLU A 46 -5.18 4.00 19.51
C GLU A 46 -4.00 4.97 19.62
N ARG A 47 -2.79 4.55 19.18
CA ARG A 47 -1.53 5.32 19.32
C ARG A 47 -1.03 5.92 18.02
N GLY A 48 -1.60 5.52 16.89
CA GLY A 48 -1.08 5.81 15.57
C GLY A 48 0.01 4.84 15.17
N TYR A 49 0.15 4.66 13.86
CA TYR A 49 1.04 3.68 13.28
C TYR A 49 1.55 4.13 11.92
N ASP A 50 2.73 3.64 11.56
CA ASP A 50 3.30 3.76 10.23
C ASP A 50 2.99 2.50 9.44
N ILE A 51 2.61 2.65 8.18
CA ILE A 51 2.62 1.57 7.19
C ILE A 51 4.02 1.56 6.57
N ILE A 52 4.70 0.43 6.63
CA ILE A 52 6.04 0.26 6.08
C ILE A 52 6.04 -0.82 5.00
N ASN A 53 6.84 -0.61 3.95
CA ASN A 53 7.03 -1.61 2.91
C ASN A 53 7.96 -2.75 3.38
N ASN A 54 8.14 -3.75 2.52
CA ASN A 54 9.06 -4.87 2.76
C ASN A 54 10.55 -4.49 2.91
N GLN A 55 10.93 -3.26 2.59
CA GLN A 55 12.28 -2.70 2.83
C GLN A 55 12.37 -1.97 4.18
N GLY A 56 11.27 -1.89 4.94
CA GLY A 56 11.18 -1.18 6.20
C GLY A 56 11.03 0.34 6.08
N ILE A 57 10.72 0.83 4.87
CA ILE A 57 10.54 2.26 4.59
C ILE A 57 9.09 2.63 4.87
N VAL A 58 8.88 3.75 5.58
CA VAL A 58 7.54 4.31 5.83
C VAL A 58 6.93 4.79 4.53
N VAL A 59 5.80 4.19 4.18
CA VAL A 59 4.97 4.57 3.04
C VAL A 59 3.88 5.54 3.48
N GLU A 60 3.32 5.34 4.68
CA GLU A 60 2.23 6.16 5.21
C GLU A 60 2.32 6.25 6.75
N THR A 61 1.92 7.39 7.32
CA THR A 61 1.83 7.60 8.77
C THR A 61 0.40 7.94 9.17
N VAL A 62 -0.26 7.00 9.83
CA VAL A 62 -1.63 7.11 10.33
C VAL A 62 -1.59 7.65 11.77
N PRO A 63 -2.21 8.81 12.06
CA PRO A 63 -2.26 9.33 13.42
C PRO A 63 -3.12 8.45 14.34
N PRO A 64 -2.92 8.54 15.68
CA PRO A 64 -3.82 7.92 16.64
C PRO A 64 -5.27 8.32 16.42
N ALA A 65 -6.21 7.40 16.66
CA ALA A 65 -7.64 7.59 16.46
C ALA A 65 -8.32 8.65 17.35
N ALA A 66 -7.57 9.51 18.04
CA ALA A 66 -8.12 10.58 18.86
C ALA A 66 -8.60 11.74 17.97
N HIS A 67 -9.92 11.73 17.71
CA HIS A 67 -10.82 12.78 17.22
C HIS A 67 -10.33 13.65 16.05
N GLU A 68 -10.97 13.42 14.89
CA GLU A 68 -11.37 14.45 13.92
C GLU A 68 -10.62 15.79 13.99
N GLU A 69 -9.38 15.83 13.53
CA GLU A 69 -8.79 17.09 13.06
C GLU A 69 -7.91 16.79 11.84
N ASP A 70 -8.52 17.01 10.68
CA ASP A 70 -7.95 17.29 9.37
C ASP A 70 -6.49 16.90 9.15
N LYS A 71 -6.28 15.74 8.49
CA LYS A 71 -5.10 15.58 7.64
C LYS A 71 -5.54 15.70 6.18
N PRO A 72 -5.08 16.73 5.43
CA PRO A 72 -5.25 16.72 3.99
C PRO A 72 -4.54 15.48 3.45
N GLN A 73 -5.34 14.60 2.85
CA GLN A 73 -4.88 13.47 2.07
C GLN A 73 -3.88 14.01 1.04
N ASN A 74 -2.59 13.80 1.29
CA ASN A 74 -1.54 14.22 0.36
C ASN A 74 -1.49 13.17 -0.76
N SER A 75 -2.58 13.11 -1.55
CA SER A 75 -2.69 12.45 -2.85
C SER A 75 -2.00 13.30 -3.93
N SER A 76 -0.81 13.82 -3.63
CA SER A 76 -0.08 14.74 -4.50
C SER A 76 0.64 14.05 -5.66
N GLU A 77 0.69 12.71 -5.71
CA GLU A 77 1.39 12.03 -6.80
C GLU A 77 0.46 11.51 -7.91
N GLN A 78 -0.83 11.26 -7.66
CA GLN A 78 -1.72 10.72 -8.71
C GLN A 78 -2.23 11.77 -9.70
N HIS A 79 -2.36 13.04 -9.29
CA HIS A 79 -2.87 14.10 -10.17
C HIS A 79 -1.83 14.64 -11.16
N ALA A 80 -0.53 14.43 -10.91
CA ALA A 80 0.54 14.94 -11.78
C ALA A 80 0.74 14.11 -13.06
N TYR A 81 0.34 12.83 -13.07
CA TYR A 81 0.48 11.96 -14.24
C TYR A 81 -0.60 12.20 -15.31
N ASP A 82 -1.82 12.54 -14.89
CA ASP A 82 -2.97 12.65 -15.80
C ASP A 82 -2.86 13.88 -16.73
N LEU A 83 -2.30 14.99 -16.23
CA LEU A 83 -2.09 16.22 -17.01
C LEU A 83 -0.99 16.12 -18.07
N ARG A 84 -0.07 15.16 -17.93
CA ARG A 84 1.09 15.03 -18.85
C ARG A 84 0.77 14.22 -20.11
N LEU A 85 -0.32 13.43 -20.10
CA LEU A 85 -0.80 12.65 -21.23
C LEU A 85 -1.68 13.45 -22.21
N LEU A 86 -1.98 14.70 -21.88
CA LEU A 86 -2.85 15.60 -22.65
C LEU A 86 -2.07 16.69 -23.41
N THR A 87 -0.74 16.62 -23.45
CA THR A 87 0.13 17.59 -24.18
C THR A 87 0.90 16.91 -25.30
#